data_AF-A0A7J4G5G5-F1
#
_entry.id   AF-A0A7J4G5G5-F1
#
_cell.length_a   1.000
_cell.length_b   1.000
_cell.length_c   1.000
_cell.angle_alpha   90.00
_cell.angle_beta   90.00
_cell.angle_gamma   90.00
#
_symmetry.space_group_name_H-M   'P 1'
#
loop_
_entity.id
_entity.type
_entity.pdbx_description
1 polymer ?
#
loop_
_entity_poly.entity_id
_entity_poly.type
_entity_poly.pdbx_seq_one_letter_code
_entity_poly.pdbx_strand_id
1 'polypeptide(L)'
;MAGPFCHRKNMIIDKTTYRANDIRGIADETHPNFQLSDDFCTLTALAYVELLRKHRRKEPHELRVVVGKDVRNSGLRMKTAFAEALMRSGVHVIDIAPLEMVSSTPMMYFATWLFNADGGVEDI
;
A
#
# COMPACT_ATOMS: atom_id res chain seq x y z
N MET A 1 -18.23 10.40 37.25
CA MET A 1 -18.05 9.18 36.44
C MET A 1 -18.54 9.46 35.01
N ALA A 2 -18.02 8.70 34.04
CA ALA A 2 -17.93 8.94 32.58
C ALA A 2 -16.79 9.90 32.16
N GLY A 3 -15.78 9.33 31.47
CA GLY A 3 -14.45 9.91 31.23
C GLY A 3 -14.29 10.71 29.92
N PRO A 4 -13.05 11.12 29.58
CA PRO A 4 -12.82 12.09 28.51
C PRO A 4 -12.79 11.38 27.15
N PHE A 5 -13.84 11.58 26.34
CA PHE A 5 -13.75 11.32 24.90
C PHE A 5 -12.89 12.42 24.26
N CYS A 6 -11.57 12.27 24.37
CA CYS A 6 -10.62 12.97 23.52
C CYS A 6 -10.95 12.58 22.08
N HIS A 7 -11.54 13.51 21.31
CA HIS A 7 -11.65 13.37 19.87
C HIS A 7 -10.23 13.22 19.33
N ARG A 8 -9.78 11.99 19.06
CA ARG A 8 -8.55 11.77 18.31
C ARG A 8 -8.74 12.50 16.99
N LYS A 9 -7.91 13.52 16.71
CA LYS A 9 -7.75 14.04 15.36
C LYS A 9 -7.65 12.84 14.43
N ASN A 10 -8.42 12.80 13.34
CA ASN A 10 -8.32 11.76 12.32
C ASN A 10 -6.86 11.72 11.84
N MET A 11 -6.11 10.77 12.37
CA MET A 11 -4.70 10.63 12.07
C MET A 11 -4.63 9.74 10.85
N ILE A 12 -4.24 10.32 9.72
CA ILE A 12 -4.18 9.61 8.44
C ILE A 12 -3.28 8.37 8.56
N ILE A 13 -2.17 8.47 9.29
CA ILE A 13 -1.28 7.34 9.60
C ILE A 13 -1.45 6.91 11.06
N ASP A 14 -2.30 5.90 11.30
CA ASP A 14 -2.38 5.23 12.60
C ASP A 14 -1.19 4.27 12.75
N LYS A 15 -0.23 4.61 13.63
CA LYS A 15 0.97 3.79 13.86
C LYS A 15 0.67 2.38 14.36
N THR A 16 -0.52 2.12 14.90
CA THR A 16 -0.93 0.79 15.35
C THR A 16 -1.18 -0.19 14.21
N THR A 17 -1.25 0.29 12.95
CA THR A 17 -1.38 -0.57 11.78
C THR A 17 -0.06 -1.26 11.41
N TYR A 18 1.09 -0.72 11.80
CA TYR A 18 2.39 -1.35 11.52
C TYR A 18 2.64 -2.52 12.48
N ARG A 19 2.78 -3.72 11.90
CA ARG A 19 3.11 -4.96 12.61
C ARG A 19 4.55 -5.38 12.27
N ALA A 20 4.99 -6.50 12.84
CA ALA A 20 6.35 -6.99 12.66
C ALA A 20 6.71 -7.25 11.19
N ASN A 21 5.74 -7.70 10.38
CA ASN A 21 5.98 -8.16 9.00
C ASN A 21 5.12 -7.45 7.96
N ASP A 22 4.08 -6.71 8.36
CA ASP A 22 3.09 -6.14 7.45
C ASP A 22 2.36 -4.94 8.07
N ILE A 23 1.53 -4.29 7.25
CA ILE A 23 0.58 -3.27 7.68
C ILE A 23 -0.80 -3.92 7.75
N ARG A 24 -1.46 -3.86 8.91
CA ARG A 24 -2.80 -4.41 9.13
C ARG A 24 -3.67 -3.45 9.90
N GLY A 25 -4.85 -3.18 9.37
CA GLY A 25 -5.85 -2.31 9.96
C GLY A 25 -7.23 -2.59 9.39
N ILE A 26 -8.19 -1.77 9.78
CA ILE A 26 -9.57 -1.90 9.33
C ILE A 26 -9.77 -1.05 8.07
N ALA A 27 -10.22 -1.69 6.99
CA ALA A 27 -10.42 -1.06 5.68
C ALA A 27 -11.90 -0.77 5.34
N ASP A 28 -12.83 -1.17 6.22
CA ASP A 28 -14.25 -0.85 6.10
C ASP A 28 -14.50 0.60 6.56
N GLU A 29 -14.92 1.45 5.62
CA GLU A 29 -15.21 2.87 5.82
C GLU A 29 -16.36 3.12 6.81
N THR A 30 -17.24 2.14 7.00
CA THR A 30 -18.36 2.25 7.95
C THR A 30 -17.94 1.93 9.39
N HIS A 31 -16.75 1.33 9.57
CA HIS A 31 -16.27 0.95 10.88
C HIS A 31 -15.76 2.17 11.66
N PRO A 32 -16.11 2.34 12.94
CA PRO A 32 -15.72 3.51 13.75
C PRO A 32 -14.19 3.66 13.93
N ASN A 33 -13.45 2.58 13.69
CA ASN A 33 -12.00 2.54 13.70
C ASN A 33 -11.42 2.29 12.29
N PHE A 34 -12.02 2.87 11.25
CA PHE A 34 -11.48 2.84 9.89
C PHE A 34 -10.06 3.43 9.86
N GLN A 35 -9.10 2.65 9.38
CA GLN A 35 -7.66 2.97 9.44
C GLN A 35 -6.99 2.98 8.06
N LEU A 36 -7.41 2.08 7.15
CA LEU A 36 -6.78 1.89 5.85
C LEU A 36 -7.54 2.66 4.76
N SER A 37 -7.48 3.99 4.86
CA SER A 37 -8.06 4.92 3.89
C SER A 37 -7.22 5.07 2.63
N ASP A 38 -7.80 5.67 1.58
CA ASP A 38 -7.06 6.02 0.36
C ASP A 38 -5.88 6.95 0.65
N ASP A 39 -6.07 7.90 1.58
CA ASP A 39 -5.01 8.79 2.04
C ASP A 39 -3.90 8.02 2.77
N PHE A 40 -4.24 7.01 3.57
CA PHE A 40 -3.27 6.11 4.20
C PHE A 40 -2.46 5.37 3.14
N CYS A 41 -3.13 4.76 2.14
CA CYS A 41 -2.48 4.03 1.05
C CYS A 41 -1.58 4.96 0.21
N THR A 42 -2.06 6.16 -0.11
CA THR A 42 -1.31 7.19 -0.84
C THR A 42 -0.04 7.61 -0.09
N LEU A 43 -0.15 7.97 1.19
CA LEU A 43 1.01 8.37 1.99
C LEU A 43 1.99 7.21 2.19
N THR A 44 1.49 5.98 2.34
CA THR A 44 2.33 4.78 2.45
C THR A 44 3.08 4.53 1.14
N ALA A 45 2.45 4.72 -0.01
CA ALA A 45 3.11 4.62 -1.31
C ALA A 45 4.24 5.65 -1.45
N LEU A 46 3.99 6.92 -1.12
CA LEU A 46 5.01 7.98 -1.17
C LEU A 46 6.19 7.68 -0.24
N ALA A 47 5.92 7.19 0.98
CA ALA A 47 6.95 6.77 1.90
C ALA A 47 7.75 5.57 1.36
N TYR A 48 7.08 4.62 0.69
CA TYR A 48 7.71 3.47 0.06
C TYR A 48 8.61 3.88 -1.12
N VAL A 49 8.19 4.84 -1.95
CA VAL A 49 9.04 5.42 -3.01
C VAL A 49 10.33 5.99 -2.42
N GLU A 50 10.23 6.80 -1.36
CA GLU A 50 11.42 7.39 -0.73
C GLU A 50 12.35 6.34 -0.09
N LEU A 51 11.77 5.28 0.47
CA LEU A 51 12.53 4.14 0.98
C LEU A 51 13.30 3.43 -0.13
N LEU A 52 12.61 3.10 -1.23
CA LEU A 52 13.22 2.42 -2.39
C LEU A 52 14.28 3.29 -3.05
N ARG A 53 14.02 4.59 -3.24
CA ARG A 53 14.96 5.57 -3.82
C ARG A 53 16.29 5.53 -3.08
N LYS A 54 16.25 5.59 -1.73
CA LYS A 54 17.44 5.51 -0.87
C LYS A 54 18.11 4.14 -0.90
N HIS A 55 17.32 3.07 -0.79
CA HIS A 55 17.86 1.72 -0.67
C HIS A 55 18.49 1.22 -1.97
N ARG A 56 17.87 1.55 -3.11
CA ARG A 56 18.31 1.16 -4.45
C ARG A 56 19.26 2.17 -5.08
N ARG A 57 19.36 3.39 -4.54
CA ARG A 57 20.15 4.51 -5.10
C ARG A 57 19.75 4.82 -6.54
N LYS A 58 18.45 4.87 -6.78
CA LYS A 58 17.81 5.14 -8.06
C LYS A 58 16.83 6.28 -7.89
N GLU A 59 16.63 7.09 -8.91
CA GLU A 59 15.56 8.07 -8.93
C GLU A 59 14.20 7.40 -9.19
N PRO A 60 13.07 8.01 -8.79
CA PRO A 60 11.76 7.37 -8.89
C PRO A 60 11.40 6.83 -10.28
N HIS A 61 11.79 7.53 -11.34
CA HIS A 61 11.53 7.13 -12.73
C HIS A 61 12.34 5.91 -13.20
N GLU A 62 13.34 5.49 -12.43
CA GLU A 62 14.14 4.29 -12.68
C GLU A 62 13.63 3.08 -11.87
N LEU A 63 12.71 3.30 -10.93
CA LEU A 63 12.16 2.26 -10.07
C LEU A 63 11.06 1.48 -10.80
N ARG A 64 11.09 0.16 -10.64
CA ARG A 64 10.01 -0.74 -11.06
C ARG A 64 9.39 -1.40 -9.85
N VAL A 65 8.08 -1.32 -9.68
CA VAL A 65 7.37 -1.92 -8.54
C VAL A 65 6.25 -2.81 -9.01
N VAL A 66 6.25 -4.07 -8.55
CA VAL A 66 5.15 -5.00 -8.75
C VAL A 66 4.06 -4.74 -7.70
N VAL A 67 2.80 -4.69 -8.14
CA VAL A 67 1.66 -4.47 -7.25
C VAL A 67 0.59 -5.52 -7.53
N GLY A 68 0.12 -6.18 -6.48
CA GLY A 68 -0.95 -7.18 -6.51
C GLY A 68 -2.01 -6.95 -5.43
N LYS A 69 -3.06 -7.78 -5.43
CA LYS A 69 -4.13 -7.81 -4.43
C LYS A 69 -4.76 -9.20 -4.34
N ASP A 70 -5.19 -9.57 -3.14
CA ASP A 70 -6.03 -10.75 -2.92
C ASP A 70 -7.53 -10.47 -3.14
N VAL A 71 -8.37 -11.37 -2.61
CA VAL A 71 -9.83 -11.39 -2.77
C VAL A 71 -10.57 -10.40 -1.87
N ARG A 72 -9.89 -9.59 -1.04
CA ARG A 72 -10.59 -8.66 -0.15
C ARG A 72 -11.30 -7.57 -0.93
N ASN A 73 -12.53 -7.25 -0.51
CA ASN A 73 -13.36 -6.20 -1.14
C ASN A 73 -12.66 -4.84 -1.19
N SER A 74 -11.89 -4.49 -0.16
CA SER A 74 -11.14 -3.23 -0.10
C SER A 74 -9.89 -3.22 -0.98
N GLY A 75 -9.42 -4.40 -1.44
CA GLY A 75 -8.16 -4.55 -2.15
C GLY A 75 -8.12 -3.76 -3.46
N LEU A 76 -9.23 -3.65 -4.20
CA LEU A 76 -9.23 -2.87 -5.44
C LEU A 76 -9.02 -1.37 -5.17
N ARG A 77 -9.77 -0.81 -4.21
CA ARG A 77 -9.68 0.62 -3.84
C ARG A 77 -8.26 0.94 -3.36
N MET A 78 -7.79 0.16 -2.39
CA MET A 78 -6.53 0.43 -1.71
C MET A 78 -5.32 0.28 -2.64
N LYS A 79 -5.29 -0.79 -3.45
CA LYS A 79 -4.28 -1.00 -4.50
C LYS A 79 -4.27 0.14 -5.51
N THR A 80 -5.44 0.64 -5.92
CA THR A 80 -5.56 1.74 -6.88
C THR A 80 -4.96 3.02 -6.32
N ALA A 81 -5.34 3.43 -5.10
CA ALA A 81 -4.77 4.61 -4.45
C ALA A 81 -3.24 4.51 -4.31
N PHE A 82 -2.74 3.33 -3.93
CA PHE A 82 -1.31 3.08 -3.80
C PHE A 82 -0.59 3.16 -5.16
N ALA A 83 -1.08 2.45 -6.17
CA ALA A 83 -0.49 2.41 -7.51
C ALA A 83 -0.50 3.78 -8.19
N GLU A 84 -1.58 4.56 -8.07
CA GLU A 84 -1.64 5.92 -8.60
C GLU A 84 -0.60 6.84 -7.97
N ALA A 85 -0.39 6.74 -6.65
CA ALA A 85 0.62 7.52 -5.95
C ALA A 85 2.06 7.15 -6.39
N LEU A 86 2.33 5.85 -6.63
CA LEU A 86 3.59 5.40 -7.22
C LEU A 86 3.80 6.02 -8.62
N MET A 87 2.82 5.90 -9.51
CA MET A 87 2.89 6.41 -10.88
C MET A 87 3.06 7.94 -10.92
N ARG A 88 2.35 8.68 -10.06
CA ARG A 88 2.51 10.14 -9.92
C ARG A 88 3.91 10.54 -9.46
N SER A 89 4.59 9.66 -8.73
CA SER A 89 5.99 9.85 -8.33
C SER A 89 6.99 9.50 -9.42
N GLY A 90 6.54 8.96 -10.56
CA GLY A 90 7.36 8.54 -11.69
C GLY A 90 7.68 7.04 -11.74
N VAL A 91 7.28 6.26 -10.73
CA VAL A 91 7.60 4.82 -10.67
C VAL A 91 6.88 4.05 -11.77
N HIS A 92 7.59 3.10 -12.40
CA HIS A 92 7.00 2.15 -13.34
C HIS A 92 6.28 1.02 -12.58
N VAL A 93 4.96 1.07 -12.54
CA VAL A 93 4.12 0.07 -11.87
C VAL A 93 3.84 -1.11 -12.78
N ILE A 94 4.03 -2.33 -12.26
CA ILE A 94 3.67 -3.59 -12.90
C ILE A 94 2.51 -4.19 -12.11
N ASP A 95 1.29 -3.93 -12.57
CA ASP A 95 0.06 -4.43 -11.95
C ASP A 95 -0.19 -5.89 -12.39
N ILE A 96 -0.07 -6.82 -11.45
CA ILE A 96 -0.26 -8.26 -11.69
C ILE A 96 -1.66 -8.76 -11.34
N ALA A 97 -2.53 -7.87 -10.83
CA ALA A 97 -3.91 -8.17 -10.47
C ALA A 97 -4.86 -7.03 -10.90
N PRO A 98 -4.95 -6.71 -12.21
CA PRO A 98 -5.78 -5.61 -12.70
C PRO A 98 -7.27 -5.93 -12.57
N LEU A 99 -8.09 -4.91 -12.27
CA LEU A 99 -9.55 -5.01 -12.18
C LEU A 99 -10.00 -6.11 -11.18
N GLU A 100 -10.81 -7.05 -11.66
CA GLU A 100 -11.37 -8.16 -10.88
C GLU A 100 -10.39 -9.32 -10.67
N MET A 101 -9.19 -9.26 -11.27
CA MET A 101 -8.17 -10.30 -11.06
C MET A 101 -7.59 -10.22 -9.64
N VAL A 102 -7.03 -11.33 -9.19
CA VAL A 102 -6.36 -11.45 -7.90
C VAL A 102 -5.00 -12.11 -8.09
N SER A 103 -4.07 -11.77 -7.22
CA SER A 103 -2.76 -12.39 -7.09
C SER A 103 -2.63 -13.09 -5.75
N SER A 104 -1.49 -13.73 -5.56
CA SER A 104 -1.09 -14.26 -4.25
C SER A 104 0.32 -13.77 -3.95
N THR A 105 0.68 -13.75 -2.67
CA THR A 105 2.04 -13.34 -2.26
C THR A 105 3.16 -14.12 -2.97
N PRO A 106 3.07 -15.46 -3.19
CA PRO A 106 4.07 -16.17 -3.99
C PRO A 106 4.17 -15.67 -5.44
N MET A 107 3.04 -15.31 -6.06
CA MET A 107 3.01 -14.74 -7.40
C MET A 107 3.66 -13.36 -7.44
N MET A 108 3.40 -12.50 -6.43
CA MET A 108 4.07 -11.21 -6.28
C MET A 108 5.58 -11.36 -6.13
N TYR A 109 6.06 -12.31 -5.32
CA TYR A 109 7.49 -12.60 -5.21
C TYR A 109 8.07 -13.09 -6.54
N PHE A 110 7.40 -14.02 -7.21
CA PHE A 110 7.83 -14.52 -8.51
C PHE A 110 7.90 -13.41 -9.56
N ALA A 111 6.87 -12.57 -9.65
CA ALA A 111 6.82 -11.45 -10.59
C ALA A 111 7.90 -10.40 -10.28
N THR A 112 8.15 -10.11 -9.00
CA THR A 112 9.22 -9.18 -8.58
C THR A 112 10.58 -9.66 -9.09
N TRP A 113 10.88 -10.95 -8.96
CA TRP A 113 12.09 -11.55 -9.51
C TRP A 113 12.10 -11.57 -11.04
N LEU A 114 11.01 -12.05 -11.66
CA LEU A 114 10.87 -12.21 -13.11
C LEU A 114 11.07 -10.90 -13.87
N PHE A 115 10.49 -9.82 -13.36
CA PHE A 115 10.59 -8.49 -13.98
C PHE A 115 11.79 -7.68 -13.51
N ASN A 116 12.68 -8.28 -12.69
CA ASN A 116 13.82 -7.60 -12.08
C ASN A 116 13.40 -6.26 -11.44
N ALA A 117 12.31 -6.31 -10.66
CA ALA A 117 11.71 -5.15 -10.03
C ALA A 117 12.47 -4.74 -8.76
N ASP A 118 12.40 -3.46 -8.43
CA ASP A 118 13.06 -2.88 -7.26
C ASP A 118 12.29 -3.15 -5.96
N GLY A 119 10.99 -3.43 -6.08
CA GLY A 119 10.09 -3.73 -4.98
C GLY A 119 8.83 -4.47 -5.44
N GLY A 120 8.13 -5.04 -4.47
CA GLY A 120 6.87 -5.75 -4.65
C GLY A 120 5.95 -5.49 -3.46
N VAL A 121 4.66 -5.29 -3.73
CA VAL A 121 3.64 -5.01 -2.72
C VAL A 121 2.40 -5.87 -3.00
N GLU A 122 1.86 -6.47 -1.94
CA GLU A 122 0.65 -7.30 -1.96
C GLU A 122 -0.28 -6.79 -0.85
N ASP A 123 -1.60 -6.78 -1.10
CA ASP A 123 -2.66 -6.50 -0.12
C ASP A 123 -2.58 -5.13 0.58
N ILE A 124 -2.26 -4.09 -0.20
CA ILE A 124 -2.17 -2.71 0.31
C ILE A 124 -3.34 -1.83 -0.05
#